data_AF-A0A8S4DBX4-F1
#
_entry.id   AF-A0A8S4DBX4-F1
#
_cell.length_a   1.000
_cell.length_b   1.000
_cell.length_c   1.000
_cell.angle_alpha   90.00
_cell.angle_beta   90.00
_cell.angle_gamma   90.00
#
_symmetry.space_group_name_H-M   'P 1'
#
loop_
_entity.id
_entity.type
_entity.pdbx_description
1 polymer ?
#
loop_
_entity_poly.entity_id
_entity_poly.type
_entity_poly.pdbx_seq_one_letter_code
_entity_poly.pdbx_strand_id
1 'polypeptide(L)'
;MLGTGLYISRGTASVLNISCALVLLPLCKRLNKLLYRMLSKIWPGLFFFWLERAKSFHMTVAITLVLFAVIHSISHFANLCNFSRYYNDEIKDINFANYKNENPMSLLLSQPGVTGVAMLIITSLMAMTSLRTVRRKCYNAFWYTHHLYLPFMMLLIVHPLR
;
A
#
# COMPACT_ATOMS: atom_id res chain seq x y z
N MET A 1 -23.57 6.63 11.14
CA MET A 1 -22.62 5.65 11.75
C MET A 1 -21.54 5.37 10.73
N LEU A 2 -20.27 5.35 11.14
CA LEU A 2 -19.13 5.02 10.27
C LEU A 2 -19.30 3.56 9.82
N GLY A 3 -19.79 3.38 8.58
CA GLY A 3 -20.26 2.09 8.08
C GLY A 3 -19.15 1.04 7.86
N THR A 4 -19.50 -0.03 7.14
CA THR A 4 -18.60 -1.15 6.81
C THR A 4 -17.26 -0.73 6.19
N GLY A 5 -17.24 0.40 5.48
CA GLY A 5 -16.03 0.97 4.88
C GLY A 5 -14.93 1.30 5.90
N LEU A 6 -15.25 1.61 7.16
CA LEU A 6 -14.24 1.88 8.18
C LEU A 6 -13.48 0.58 8.53
N TYR A 7 -14.19 -0.50 8.82
CA TYR A 7 -13.58 -1.79 9.13
C TYR A 7 -12.74 -2.33 7.98
N ILE A 8 -13.23 -2.20 6.75
CA ILE A 8 -12.51 -2.59 5.54
C ILE A 8 -11.23 -1.75 5.38
N SER A 9 -11.31 -0.43 5.54
CA SER A 9 -10.14 0.45 5.42
C SER A 9 -9.04 0.10 6.42
N ARG A 10 -9.38 -0.17 7.69
CA ARG A 10 -8.40 -0.53 8.72
C ARG A 10 -7.82 -1.92 8.52
N GLY A 11 -8.65 -2.90 8.14
CA GLY A 11 -8.18 -4.26 7.84
C GLY A 11 -7.22 -4.28 6.65
N THR A 12 -7.58 -3.58 5.57
CA THR A 12 -6.72 -3.47 4.38
C THR A 12 -5.44 -2.67 4.64
N ALA A 13 -5.47 -1.64 5.49
CA ALA A 13 -4.27 -0.90 5.90
C ALA A 13 -3.23 -1.81 6.59
N SER A 14 -3.67 -2.69 7.50
CA SER A 14 -2.76 -3.65 8.15
C SER A 14 -2.11 -4.60 7.16
N VAL A 15 -2.89 -5.12 6.19
CA VAL A 15 -2.37 -5.98 5.12
C VAL A 15 -1.36 -5.22 4.25
N LEU A 16 -1.64 -3.96 3.91
CA LEU A 16 -0.73 -3.11 3.14
C LEU A 16 0.58 -2.84 3.88
N ASN A 17 0.53 -2.51 5.18
CA ASN A 17 1.74 -2.28 5.99
C ASN A 17 2.64 -3.52 6.01
N ILE A 18 2.06 -4.70 6.25
CA ILE A 18 2.81 -5.97 6.23
C ILE A 18 3.36 -6.24 4.83
N SER A 19 2.56 -6.05 3.78
CA SER A 19 2.97 -6.28 2.39
C SER A 19 4.12 -5.36 1.98
N CYS A 20 4.09 -4.09 2.39
CA CYS A 20 5.16 -3.11 2.12
C CYS A 20 6.47 -3.49 2.83
N ALA A 21 6.41 -4.07 4.02
CA ALA A 21 7.60 -4.60 4.69
C ALA A 21 8.14 -5.85 3.97
N LEU A 22 7.25 -6.79 3.61
CA LEU A 22 7.62 -8.07 2.99
C LEU A 22 8.14 -7.90 1.55
N VAL A 23 7.64 -6.93 0.78
CA VAL A 23 8.05 -6.75 -0.62
C VAL A 23 9.52 -6.36 -0.77
N LEU A 24 10.09 -5.71 0.26
CA LEU A 24 11.51 -5.33 0.33
C LEU A 24 12.43 -6.44 0.83
N LEU A 25 11.89 -7.44 1.52
CA LEU A 25 12.66 -8.52 2.16
C LEU A 25 13.59 -9.24 1.15
N PRO A 26 13.15 -9.62 -0.07
CA PRO A 26 14.02 -10.21 -1.09
C PRO A 26 15.21 -9.35 -1.51
N LEU A 27 15.13 -8.02 -1.39
CA LEU A 27 16.16 -7.09 -1.83
C LEU A 27 17.23 -6.84 -0.75
N CYS A 28 16.89 -7.02 0.52
CA CYS A 28 17.77 -6.76 1.66
C CYS A 28 18.80 -7.89 1.87
N LYS A 29 19.84 -7.96 1.03
CA LYS A 29 20.87 -9.02 1.06
C LYS A 29 21.52 -9.25 2.43
N ARG A 30 21.72 -8.19 3.25
CA ARG A 30 22.27 -8.32 4.62
C ARG A 30 21.26 -8.95 5.58
N LEU A 31 19.99 -8.54 5.50
CA LEU A 31 18.91 -9.13 6.28
C LEU A 31 18.71 -10.60 5.92
N ASN A 32 18.76 -10.92 4.62
CA ASN A 32 18.67 -12.30 4.13
C ASN A 32 19.85 -13.17 4.62
N LYS A 33 21.06 -12.60 4.73
CA LYS A 33 22.21 -13.30 5.35
C LYS A 33 22.04 -13.50 6.86
N LEU A 34 21.43 -12.56 7.58
CA LEU A 34 21.12 -12.72 9.00
C LEU A 34 20.05 -13.80 9.20
N LEU A 35 18.97 -13.74 8.42
CA LEU A 35 17.93 -14.75 8.36
C LEU A 35 18.50 -16.12 8.02
N TYR A 36 19.41 -16.21 7.05
CA TYR A 36 20.15 -17.44 6.76
C TYR A 36 20.81 -18.01 8.00
N ARG A 37 21.60 -17.21 8.71
CA ARG A 37 22.37 -17.68 9.87
C ARG A 37 21.47 -18.15 11.02
N MET A 38 20.30 -17.54 11.17
CA MET A 38 19.30 -17.95 12.16
C MET A 38 18.55 -19.21 11.72
N LEU A 39 18.10 -19.25 10.48
CA LEU A 39 17.26 -20.31 9.94
C LEU A 39 18.07 -21.56 9.58
N SER A 40 19.33 -21.45 9.19
CA SER A 40 20.22 -22.58 8.88
C SER A 40 20.53 -23.43 10.10
N LYS A 41 20.44 -22.85 11.31
CA LYS A 41 20.54 -23.60 12.58
C LYS A 41 19.32 -24.49 12.83
N ILE A 42 18.16 -24.08 12.32
CA ILE A 42 16.89 -24.78 12.54
C ILE A 42 16.64 -25.71 11.34
N TRP A 43 16.57 -25.16 10.13
CA TRP A 43 16.21 -25.84 8.88
C TRP A 43 17.00 -25.27 7.67
N PRO A 44 18.18 -25.85 7.33
CA PRO A 44 19.01 -25.35 6.23
C PRO A 44 18.37 -25.46 4.83
N GLY A 45 17.51 -26.46 4.60
CA GLY A 45 16.82 -26.65 3.32
C GLY A 45 15.76 -25.59 3.01
N LEU A 46 15.11 -25.03 4.05
CA LEU A 46 14.05 -24.02 3.88
C LEU A 46 14.61 -22.71 3.33
N PHE A 47 15.83 -22.33 3.72
CA PHE A 47 16.45 -21.08 3.28
C PHE A 47 16.85 -21.11 1.80
N PHE A 48 17.45 -22.21 1.33
CA PHE A 48 17.86 -22.34 -0.07
C PHE A 48 16.65 -22.28 -1.00
N PHE A 49 15.57 -22.98 -0.63
CA PHE A 49 14.28 -22.90 -1.30
C PHE A 49 13.70 -21.47 -1.31
N TRP A 50 13.84 -20.74 -0.19
CA TRP A 50 13.36 -19.36 -0.08
C TRP A 50 14.12 -18.39 -1.01
N LEU A 51 15.45 -18.54 -1.09
CA LEU A 51 16.30 -17.67 -1.90
C LEU A 51 16.10 -17.91 -3.41
N GLU A 52 15.95 -19.17 -3.83
CA GLU A 52 15.61 -19.52 -5.22
C GLU A 52 14.25 -18.95 -5.65
N ARG A 53 13.29 -18.85 -4.72
CA ARG A 53 11.94 -18.33 -4.98
C ARG A 53 11.73 -16.88 -4.57
N ALA A 54 12.77 -16.16 -4.14
CA ALA A 54 12.65 -14.79 -3.63
C ALA A 54 12.01 -13.82 -4.65
N LYS A 55 12.30 -13.99 -5.95
CA LYS A 55 11.65 -13.24 -7.03
C LYS A 55 10.15 -13.57 -7.16
N SER A 56 9.80 -14.85 -7.04
CA SER A 56 8.40 -15.29 -7.06
C SER A 56 7.65 -14.74 -5.85
N PHE A 57 8.28 -14.75 -4.68
CA PHE A 57 7.73 -14.17 -3.45
C PHE A 57 7.48 -12.66 -3.60
N HIS A 58 8.48 -11.90 -4.07
CA HIS A 58 8.32 -10.46 -4.36
C HIS A 58 7.12 -10.21 -5.28
N MET A 59 6.97 -11.01 -6.35
CA MET A 59 5.86 -10.87 -7.28
C MET A 59 4.50 -11.17 -6.64
N THR A 60 4.40 -12.22 -5.83
CA THR A 60 3.15 -12.54 -5.10
C THR A 60 2.78 -11.42 -4.13
N VAL A 61 3.73 -10.94 -3.32
CA VAL A 61 3.48 -9.84 -2.38
C VAL A 61 3.13 -8.55 -3.11
N ALA A 62 3.77 -8.26 -4.24
CA ALA A 62 3.45 -7.09 -5.07
C ALA A 62 2.02 -7.15 -5.62
N ILE A 63 1.55 -8.32 -6.08
CA ILE A 63 0.17 -8.51 -6.53
C ILE A 63 -0.80 -8.30 -5.37
N THR A 64 -0.53 -8.89 -4.20
CA THR A 64 -1.33 -8.67 -2.99
C THR A 64 -1.39 -7.19 -2.62
N LEU A 65 -0.26 -6.49 -2.65
CA LEU A 65 -0.18 -5.05 -2.35
C LEU A 65 -1.07 -4.24 -3.30
N VAL A 66 -1.00 -4.47 -4.62
CA VAL A 66 -1.83 -3.74 -5.60
C VAL A 66 -3.32 -4.02 -5.37
N LEU A 67 -3.70 -5.28 -5.16
CA LEU A 67 -5.10 -5.65 -4.92
C LEU A 67 -5.66 -4.97 -3.67
N PHE A 68 -4.94 -5.07 -2.55
CA PHE A 68 -5.38 -4.46 -1.30
C PHE A 68 -5.31 -2.93 -1.35
N ALA A 69 -4.42 -2.32 -2.13
CA ALA A 69 -4.37 -0.86 -2.32
C ALA A 69 -5.62 -0.35 -3.04
N VAL A 70 -6.13 -1.08 -4.03
CA VAL A 70 -7.39 -0.75 -4.71
C VAL A 70 -8.57 -0.87 -3.76
N ILE A 71 -8.69 -1.99 -3.02
CA ILE A 71 -9.77 -2.20 -2.06
C ILE A 71 -9.75 -1.13 -0.96
N HIS A 72 -8.56 -0.84 -0.42
CA HIS A 72 -8.33 0.19 0.57
C HIS A 72 -8.77 1.57 0.05
N SER A 73 -8.37 1.94 -1.17
CA SER A 73 -8.75 3.21 -1.80
C SER A 73 -10.27 3.32 -1.97
N ILE A 74 -10.93 2.28 -2.49
CA ILE A 74 -12.40 2.25 -2.64
C ILE A 74 -13.09 2.42 -1.29
N SER A 75 -12.58 1.76 -0.24
CA SER A 75 -13.13 1.89 1.11
C SER A 75 -12.99 3.32 1.66
N HIS A 76 -11.88 3.99 1.37
CA HIS A 76 -11.69 5.41 1.73
C HIS A 76 -12.65 6.31 0.97
N PHE A 77 -12.84 6.13 -0.34
CA PHE A 77 -13.83 6.91 -1.10
C PHE A 77 -15.26 6.73 -0.56
N ALA A 78 -15.64 5.50 -0.23
CA ALA A 78 -16.94 5.22 0.40
C ALA A 78 -17.05 5.92 1.77
N ASN A 79 -15.97 5.91 2.57
CA ASN A 79 -15.93 6.59 3.86
C ASN A 79 -16.06 8.11 3.71
N LEU A 80 -15.39 8.75 2.73
CA LEU A 80 -15.51 10.18 2.47
C LEU A 80 -16.96 10.59 2.16
N CYS A 81 -17.66 9.83 1.32
CA CYS A 81 -19.08 10.05 1.04
C CYS A 81 -19.95 9.89 2.30
N ASN A 82 -19.63 8.90 3.16
CA ASN A 82 -20.34 8.69 4.41
C ASN A 82 -20.08 9.81 5.43
N PHE A 83 -18.85 10.33 5.54
CA PHE A 83 -18.51 11.47 6.39
C PHE A 83 -19.25 12.74 5.96
N SER A 84 -19.39 12.96 4.65
CA SER A 84 -20.15 14.08 4.10
C SER A 84 -21.65 13.98 4.41
N ARG A 85 -22.27 12.81 4.19
CA ARG A 85 -23.72 12.60 4.34
C ARG A 85 -24.19 12.47 5.79
N TYR A 86 -23.41 11.79 6.62
CA TYR A 86 -23.76 11.47 8.01
C TYR A 86 -23.02 12.36 9.02
N TYR A 87 -22.85 13.64 8.67
CA TYR A 87 -22.31 14.65 9.57
C TYR A 87 -23.19 14.78 10.82
N ASN A 88 -22.58 14.72 12.00
CA ASN A 88 -23.28 14.87 13.27
C ASN A 88 -22.98 16.23 13.92
N ASP A 89 -23.98 17.11 13.99
CA ASP A 89 -23.85 18.44 14.58
C ASP A 89 -23.55 18.41 16.10
N GLU A 90 -23.91 17.33 16.80
CA GLU A 90 -23.76 17.20 18.26
C GLU A 90 -22.34 16.77 18.67
N ILE A 91 -21.63 16.04 17.81
CA ILE A 91 -20.29 15.50 18.12
C ILE A 91 -19.35 15.88 16.97
N LYS A 92 -18.70 17.03 17.10
CA LYS A 92 -17.80 17.55 16.05
C LYS A 92 -16.50 16.76 15.94
N ASP A 93 -15.99 16.20 17.05
CA ASP A 93 -14.68 15.53 17.10
C ASP A 93 -14.62 14.23 16.29
N ILE A 94 -15.76 13.61 15.99
CA ILE A 94 -15.83 12.38 15.18
C ILE A 94 -16.01 12.66 13.68
N ASN A 95 -16.32 13.90 13.31
CA ASN A 95 -16.57 14.26 11.93
C ASN A 95 -15.26 14.59 11.23
N PHE A 96 -14.99 13.87 10.14
CA PHE A 96 -13.91 14.24 9.24
C PHE A 96 -14.29 15.41 8.31
N ALA A 97 -15.60 15.60 8.06
CA ALA A 97 -16.11 16.75 7.34
C ALA A 97 -16.29 17.96 8.26
N ASN A 98 -16.16 19.17 7.72
CA ASN A 98 -16.32 20.42 8.46
C ASN A 98 -17.78 20.85 8.60
N TYR A 99 -18.64 20.45 7.65
CA TYR A 99 -20.07 20.73 7.65
C TYR A 99 -20.86 19.65 6.90
N LYS A 100 -22.17 19.62 7.15
CA LYS A 100 -23.09 18.66 6.51
C LYS A 100 -23.11 18.82 4.99
N ASN A 101 -22.98 17.71 4.28
CA ASN A 101 -22.89 17.65 2.82
C ASN A 101 -21.70 18.41 2.22
N GLU A 102 -20.58 18.54 2.95
CA GLU A 102 -19.32 18.99 2.36
C GLU A 102 -18.95 18.11 1.14
N ASN A 103 -18.46 18.72 0.07
CA ASN A 103 -18.08 17.98 -1.12
C ASN A 103 -16.98 16.94 -0.79
N PRO A 104 -17.18 15.63 -1.04
CA PRO A 104 -16.16 14.61 -0.78
C PRO A 104 -14.81 14.88 -1.46
N MET A 105 -14.81 15.63 -2.59
CA MET A 105 -13.57 16.05 -3.25
C MET A 105 -12.77 17.07 -2.41
N SER A 106 -13.43 17.93 -1.63
CA SER A 106 -12.76 18.81 -0.65
C SER A 106 -12.02 17.98 0.39
N LEU A 107 -12.67 16.92 0.89
CA LEU A 107 -12.08 16.01 1.87
C LEU A 107 -10.92 15.19 1.29
N LEU A 108 -10.92 14.92 -0.02
CA LEU A 108 -9.80 14.27 -0.72
C LEU A 108 -8.53 15.16 -0.76
N LEU A 109 -8.67 16.49 -0.67
CA LEU A 109 -7.55 17.42 -0.62
C LEU A 109 -6.86 17.47 0.76
N SER A 110 -7.41 16.76 1.75
CA SER A 110 -6.73 16.54 3.03
C SER A 110 -5.39 15.81 2.85
N GLN A 111 -4.48 15.94 3.82
CA GLN A 111 -3.20 15.22 3.82
C GLN A 111 -3.33 13.72 3.51
N PRO A 112 -4.18 12.93 4.21
CA PRO A 112 -4.31 11.50 3.90
C PRO A 112 -4.88 11.26 2.50
N GLY A 113 -5.80 12.11 2.02
CA GLY A 113 -6.33 12.01 0.67
C GLY A 113 -5.29 12.24 -0.42
N VAL A 114 -4.53 13.35 -0.35
CA VAL A 114 -3.50 13.70 -1.33
C VAL A 114 -2.37 12.67 -1.34
N THR A 115 -1.88 12.28 -0.16
CA THR A 115 -0.82 11.25 -0.04
C THR A 115 -1.30 9.89 -0.53
N GLY A 116 -2.55 9.50 -0.23
CA GLY A 116 -3.16 8.26 -0.72
C GLY A 116 -3.27 8.20 -2.23
N VAL A 117 -3.76 9.28 -2.86
CA VAL A 117 -3.86 9.39 -4.33
C VAL A 117 -2.47 9.35 -4.98
N ALA A 118 -1.49 10.06 -4.42
CA ALA A 118 -0.11 10.03 -4.91
C ALA A 118 0.49 8.62 -4.85
N MET A 119 0.32 7.91 -3.74
CA MET A 119 0.78 6.52 -3.59
C MET A 119 0.08 5.56 -4.56
N LEU A 120 -1.22 5.75 -4.80
CA LEU A 120 -1.98 4.93 -5.74
C LEU A 120 -1.46 5.11 -7.17
N ILE A 121 -1.21 6.37 -7.61
CA ILE A 121 -0.62 6.66 -8.92
C ILE A 121 0.76 6.02 -9.07
N ILE A 122 1.63 6.19 -8.07
CA ILE A 122 2.98 5.58 -8.09
C ILE A 122 2.89 4.05 -8.20
N THR A 123 2.04 3.44 -7.38
CA THR A 123 1.86 1.98 -7.36
C THR A 123 1.31 1.47 -8.69
N SER A 124 0.35 2.18 -9.29
CA SER A 124 -0.20 1.85 -10.62
C SER A 124 0.87 1.94 -11.70
N LEU A 125 1.69 3.00 -11.72
CA LEU A 125 2.79 3.14 -12.69
C LEU A 125 3.81 2.01 -12.56
N MET A 126 4.21 1.69 -11.32
CA MET A 126 5.11 0.56 -11.04
C MET A 126 4.50 -0.77 -11.49
N ALA A 127 3.22 -1.01 -11.21
CA ALA A 127 2.52 -2.24 -11.57
C ALA A 127 2.38 -2.41 -13.10
N MET A 128 1.93 -1.36 -13.79
CA MET A 128 1.74 -1.37 -15.25
C MET A 128 3.06 -1.67 -15.98
N THR A 129 4.14 -0.98 -15.60
CA THR A 129 5.45 -1.19 -16.21
C THR A 129 6.10 -2.52 -15.82
N SER A 130 5.68 -3.13 -14.70
CA SER A 130 6.13 -4.45 -14.26
C SER A 130 5.43 -5.62 -14.97
N LEU A 131 4.33 -5.36 -15.69
CA LEU A 131 3.65 -6.39 -16.49
C LEU A 131 4.63 -7.04 -17.48
N ARG A 132 4.56 -8.38 -17.60
CA ARG A 132 5.52 -9.17 -18.40
C ARG A 132 5.60 -8.68 -19.86
N THR A 133 4.47 -8.27 -20.43
CA THR A 133 4.35 -7.73 -21.79
C THR A 133 5.07 -6.39 -21.94
N VAL A 134 4.86 -5.46 -20.99
CA VAL A 134 5.43 -4.11 -21.02
C VAL A 134 6.93 -4.17 -20.73
N ARG A 135 7.35 -4.86 -19.66
CA ARG A 135 8.76 -4.98 -19.27
C ARG A 135 9.65 -5.59 -20.35
N ARG A 136 9.12 -6.55 -21.13
CA ARG A 136 9.87 -7.17 -22.24
C ARG A 136 10.07 -6.23 -23.43
N LYS A 137 9.15 -5.29 -23.65
CA LYS A 137 9.23 -4.30 -24.73
C LYS A 137 10.01 -3.05 -24.32
N CYS A 138 9.83 -2.58 -23.09
CA CYS A 138 10.36 -1.31 -22.59
C CYS A 138 11.03 -1.51 -21.22
N TYR A 139 12.21 -2.15 -21.18
CA TYR A 139 12.91 -2.42 -19.92
C TYR A 139 13.32 -1.13 -19.18
N ASN A 140 13.74 -0.09 -19.90
CA ASN A 140 14.11 1.19 -19.31
C ASN A 140 12.94 1.82 -18.56
N ALA A 141 11.72 1.79 -19.13
CA ALA A 141 10.53 2.30 -18.46
C ALA A 141 10.28 1.55 -17.15
N PHE A 142 10.34 0.21 -17.17
CA PHE A 142 10.29 -0.60 -15.94
C PHE A 142 11.35 -0.18 -14.94
N TRP A 143 12.61 -0.04 -15.36
CA TRP A 143 13.70 0.31 -14.45
C TRP A 143 13.47 1.66 -13.77
N TYR A 144 13.13 2.70 -14.52
CA TYR A 144 12.92 4.04 -13.96
C TYR A 144 11.68 4.12 -13.06
N THR A 145 10.55 3.57 -13.49
CA THR A 145 9.33 3.59 -12.67
C THR A 145 9.46 2.73 -11.43
N HIS A 146 10.19 1.61 -11.48
CA HIS A 146 10.34 0.76 -10.29
C HIS A 146 11.12 1.44 -9.17
N HIS A 147 12.00 2.42 -9.47
CA HIS A 147 12.66 3.26 -8.46
C HIS A 147 11.71 4.18 -7.70
N LEU A 148 10.48 4.38 -8.19
CA LEU A 148 9.44 5.12 -7.47
C LEU A 148 9.01 4.43 -6.15
N TYR A 149 9.51 3.22 -5.86
CA TYR A 149 9.38 2.62 -4.53
C TYR A 149 9.95 3.53 -3.42
N LEU A 150 10.98 4.34 -3.71
CA LEU A 150 11.55 5.28 -2.73
C LEU A 150 10.56 6.38 -2.32
N PRO A 151 10.02 7.21 -3.24
CA PRO A 151 8.99 8.18 -2.88
C PRO A 151 7.72 7.51 -2.33
N PHE A 152 7.36 6.32 -2.80
CA PHE A 152 6.25 5.55 -2.21
C PHE A 152 6.49 5.25 -0.72
N MET A 153 7.67 4.79 -0.33
CA MET A 153 7.98 4.50 1.08
C MET A 153 7.98 5.75 1.95
N MET A 154 8.46 6.89 1.42
CA MET A 154 8.38 8.17 2.13
C MET A 154 6.93 8.60 2.35
N LEU A 155 6.09 8.50 1.31
CA LEU A 155 4.66 8.80 1.41
C LEU A 155 3.95 7.84 2.36
N LEU A 156 4.31 6.56 2.38
CA LEU A 156 3.72 5.56 3.28
C LEU A 156 3.94 5.90 4.75
N ILE A 157 5.11 6.46 5.10
CA ILE A 157 5.41 6.92 6.46
C ILE A 157 4.58 8.15 6.81
N VAL A 158 4.37 9.07 5.86
CA VAL A 158 3.64 10.33 6.09
C VAL A 158 2.12 10.17 6.05
N HIS A 159 1.62 9.20 5.28
CA HIS A 159 0.20 8.99 5.04
C HIS A 159 -0.65 8.81 6.31
N PRO A 160 -0.23 8.01 7.32
CA PRO A 160 -1.00 7.81 8.55
C PRO A 160 -0.72 8.85 9.67
N LEU A 161 0.07 9.89 9.43
CA LEU A 161 0.48 10.86 10.47
C LEU A 161 -0.61 11.89 10.86
N ARG A 162 -1.83 11.72 10.36
CA ARG A 162 -3.03 12.46 10.76
C ARG A 162 -4.20 11.49 10.80
#